data_AF-A0A356W546-F1
#
_entry.id   AF-A0A356W546-F1
#
_cell.length_a   1.000
_cell.length_b   1.000
_cell.length_c   1.000
_cell.angle_alpha   90.00
_cell.angle_beta   90.00
_cell.angle_gamma   90.00
#
_symmetry.space_group_name_H-M   'P 1'
#
loop_
_entity.id
_entity.type
_entity.pdbx_description
1 polymer ?
#
loop_
_entity_poly.entity_id
_entity_poly.type
_entity_poly.pdbx_seq_one_letter_code
_entity_poly.pdbx_strand_id
1 'polypeptide(L)'
;SDDGTMVNVTLCFSANQALLAAKAGATFISPFIGRLDDINVDGMELISDIRQIYDNYLFDTEILAASIRTANHVKLSALAGADVATMPPAVIKGLVKHPLTDKGLETFLADAEKAGIKV
;
A
#
# COMPACT_ATOMS: atom_id res chain seq x y z
N SER A 1 16.27 13.82 10.75
CA SER A 1 17.63 14.41 10.69
C SER A 1 17.83 15.37 11.85
N ASP A 2 19.06 15.79 12.11
CA ASP A 2 19.55 16.48 13.33
C ASP A 2 18.68 17.63 13.88
N ASP A 3 17.84 18.25 13.03
CA ASP A 3 16.89 19.31 13.39
C ASP A 3 15.50 18.80 13.85
N GLY A 4 15.31 17.48 14.00
CA GLY A 4 14.05 16.86 14.42
C GLY A 4 12.92 16.90 13.36
N THR A 5 13.20 17.41 12.15
CA THR A 5 12.22 17.46 11.06
C THR A 5 12.04 16.08 10.43
N MET A 6 10.78 15.65 10.30
CA MET A 6 10.46 14.41 9.59
C MET A 6 10.72 14.55 8.10
N VAL A 7 11.34 13.53 7.51
CA VAL A 7 11.75 13.53 6.09
C VAL A 7 11.18 12.31 5.40
N ASN A 8 10.53 12.54 4.25
CA ASN A 8 10.14 11.49 3.31
C ASN A 8 11.07 11.53 2.09
N VAL A 9 11.87 10.49 1.89
CA VAL A 9 12.66 10.32 0.67
C VAL A 9 11.78 9.70 -0.41
N THR A 10 11.51 10.46 -1.47
CA THR A 10 10.67 10.02 -2.59
C THR A 10 11.49 9.54 -3.79
N LEU A 11 10.82 9.10 -4.86
CA LEU A 11 11.47 8.58 -6.09
C LEU A 11 12.44 7.41 -5.82
N CYS A 12 12.03 6.45 -4.99
CA CYS A 12 12.78 5.22 -4.76
C CYS A 12 12.35 4.13 -5.76
N PHE A 13 13.33 3.51 -6.41
CA PHE A 13 13.17 2.49 -7.45
C PHE A 13 14.06 1.25 -7.22
N SER A 14 14.86 1.21 -6.15
CA SER A 14 15.67 0.04 -5.80
C SER A 14 15.88 -0.08 -4.29
N ALA A 15 16.11 -1.31 -3.82
CA ALA A 15 16.32 -1.60 -2.41
C ALA A 15 17.56 -0.87 -1.84
N ASN A 16 18.61 -0.68 -2.65
CA ASN A 16 19.81 0.06 -2.26
C ASN A 16 19.53 1.55 -1.98
N GLN A 17 18.61 2.17 -2.74
CA GLN A 17 18.20 3.56 -2.46
C GLN A 17 17.47 3.64 -1.11
N ALA A 18 16.59 2.69 -0.82
CA ALA A 18 15.90 2.61 0.46
C ALA A 18 16.85 2.36 1.64
N LEU A 19 17.86 1.50 1.46
CA LEU A 19 18.91 1.26 2.45
C LEU A 19 19.68 2.56 2.77
N LEU A 20 20.05 3.33 1.74
CA LEU A 20 20.75 4.61 1.94
C LEU A 20 19.86 5.65 2.63
N ALA A 21 18.58 5.72 2.27
CA ALA A 21 17.62 6.61 2.91
C ALA A 21 17.48 6.32 4.41
N ALA A 22 17.36 5.04 4.79
CA ALA A 22 17.29 4.64 6.19
C ALA A 22 18.58 4.97 6.95
N LYS A 23 19.75 4.71 6.35
CA LYS A 23 21.05 5.09 6.93
C LYS A 23 21.23 6.59 7.11
N ALA A 24 20.57 7.40 6.29
CA ALA A 24 20.54 8.85 6.42
C ALA A 24 19.52 9.35 7.48
N GLY A 25 18.77 8.46 8.11
CA GLY A 25 17.78 8.80 9.13
C GLY A 25 16.49 9.40 8.56
N ALA A 26 16.07 8.94 7.38
CA ALA A 26 14.75 9.29 6.83
C ALA A 26 13.62 8.73 7.71
N THR A 27 12.54 9.48 7.86
CA THR A 27 11.32 8.99 8.54
C THR A 27 10.56 8.04 7.62
N PHE A 28 10.46 8.39 6.33
CA PHE A 28 9.77 7.58 5.33
C PHE A 28 10.64 7.36 4.09
N ILE A 29 10.46 6.22 3.44
CA ILE A 29 10.90 5.96 2.08
C ILE A 29 9.69 5.69 1.19
N SER A 30 9.61 6.34 0.02
CA SER A 30 8.51 6.14 -0.93
C SER A 30 8.96 5.39 -2.19
N PRO A 31 8.90 4.03 -2.21
CA PRO A 31 9.08 3.23 -3.42
C PRO A 31 7.91 3.40 -4.40
N PHE A 32 8.21 3.66 -5.69
CA PHE A 32 7.21 3.95 -6.73
C PHE A 32 6.87 2.70 -7.55
N ILE A 33 6.10 1.78 -6.97
CA ILE A 33 5.86 0.43 -7.53
C ILE A 33 5.17 0.48 -8.91
N GLY A 34 4.14 1.30 -9.08
CA GLY A 34 3.42 1.36 -10.37
C GLY A 34 4.25 1.95 -11.51
N ARG A 35 5.36 2.64 -11.22
CA ARG A 35 6.31 3.09 -12.26
C ARG A 35 7.32 2.01 -12.63
N LEU A 36 7.58 1.04 -11.74
CA LEU A 36 8.35 -0.15 -12.09
C LEU A 36 7.52 -1.06 -13.00
N ASP A 37 6.23 -1.21 -12.70
CA ASP A 37 5.33 -1.98 -13.56
C ASP A 37 5.26 -1.43 -15.00
N ASP A 38 5.32 -0.09 -15.16
CA ASP A 38 5.35 0.58 -16.48
C ASP A 38 6.53 0.13 -17.36
N ILE A 39 7.61 -0.34 -16.74
CA ILE A 39 8.81 -0.83 -17.42
C ILE A 39 8.96 -2.35 -17.32
N ASN A 40 7.87 -3.06 -16.98
CA ASN A 40 7.79 -4.52 -16.84
C ASN A 40 8.71 -5.10 -15.73
N VAL A 41 8.94 -4.33 -14.67
CA VAL A 41 9.58 -4.80 -13.44
C VAL A 41 8.50 -4.94 -12.38
N ASP A 42 8.43 -6.07 -11.68
CA ASP A 42 7.45 -6.25 -10.61
C ASP A 42 7.76 -5.29 -9.46
N GLY A 43 6.95 -4.23 -9.33
CA GLY A 43 7.12 -3.25 -8.27
C GLY A 43 6.92 -3.81 -6.86
N MET A 44 6.20 -4.92 -6.71
CA MET A 44 5.94 -5.51 -5.40
C MET A 44 7.15 -6.27 -4.83
N GLU A 45 8.04 -6.78 -5.68
CA GLU A 45 9.32 -7.35 -5.23
C GLU A 45 10.13 -6.30 -4.47
N LEU A 46 10.15 -5.05 -4.95
CA LEU A 46 10.86 -3.96 -4.28
C LEU A 46 10.34 -3.71 -2.84
N ILE A 47 9.03 -3.77 -2.61
CA ILE A 47 8.49 -3.60 -1.25
C ILE A 47 8.99 -4.72 -0.33
N SER A 48 8.94 -5.96 -0.82
CA SER A 48 9.34 -7.14 -0.06
C SER A 48 10.83 -7.11 0.28
N ASP A 49 11.67 -6.72 -0.67
CA ASP A 49 13.12 -6.55 -0.47
C ASP A 49 13.42 -5.47 0.57
N ILE A 50 12.76 -4.30 0.47
CA ILE A 50 12.94 -3.21 1.43
C ILE A 50 12.51 -3.67 2.82
N ARG A 51 11.36 -4.34 2.95
CA ARG A 51 10.88 -4.87 4.23
C ARG A 51 11.91 -5.80 4.87
N GLN A 52 12.39 -6.78 4.11
CA GLN A 52 13.39 -7.73 4.59
C GLN A 52 14.67 -7.02 5.04
N ILE A 53 15.16 -6.04 4.27
CA ILE A 53 16.33 -5.24 4.67
C ILE A 53 16.06 -4.48 5.97
N TYR A 54 14.91 -3.81 6.08
CA TYR A 54 14.59 -2.98 7.23
C TYR A 54 14.44 -3.83 8.49
N ASP A 55 13.87 -5.03 8.38
CA ASP A 55 13.76 -5.99 9.48
C ASP A 55 15.13 -6.54 9.91
N ASN A 56 16.01 -6.86 8.94
CA ASN A 56 17.34 -7.38 9.22
C ASN A 56 18.22 -6.40 10.01
N TYR A 57 18.08 -5.10 9.73
CA TYR A 57 18.89 -4.04 10.35
C TYR A 57 18.15 -3.24 11.43
N LEU A 58 16.89 -3.59 11.72
CA LEU A 58 16.03 -2.89 12.67
C LEU A 58 15.94 -1.39 12.38
N PHE A 59 15.70 -1.03 11.11
CA PHE A 59 15.52 0.38 10.74
C PHE A 59 14.12 0.87 11.15
N ASP A 60 14.08 2.07 11.75
CA ASP A 60 12.83 2.76 12.11
C ASP A 60 12.19 3.51 10.93
N THR A 61 12.87 3.58 9.78
CA THR A 61 12.31 4.21 8.58
C THR A 61 11.08 3.44 8.10
N GLU A 62 9.96 4.14 7.93
CA GLU A 62 8.70 3.55 7.48
C GLU A 62 8.63 3.44 5.95
N ILE A 63 8.16 2.30 5.47
CA ILE A 63 7.93 2.02 4.05
C ILE A 63 6.58 2.62 3.65
N LEU A 64 6.63 3.69 2.88
CA LEU A 64 5.45 4.34 2.30
C LEU A 64 5.25 3.87 0.86
N ALA A 65 4.50 2.78 0.66
CA ALA A 65 4.19 2.26 -0.67
C ALA A 65 3.48 3.34 -1.52
N ALA A 66 4.14 3.80 -2.58
CA ALA A 66 3.71 4.90 -3.42
C ALA A 66 3.54 4.48 -4.89
N SER A 67 2.89 5.33 -5.68
CA SER A 67 2.50 4.98 -7.06
C SER A 67 1.61 3.72 -7.11
N ILE A 68 0.75 3.52 -6.11
CA ILE A 68 -0.29 2.49 -6.09
C ILE A 68 -1.34 2.80 -7.18
N ARG A 69 -1.69 1.79 -7.99
CA ARG A 69 -2.64 1.93 -9.11
C ARG A 69 -3.82 0.98 -9.05
N THR A 70 -3.70 -0.11 -8.30
CA THR A 70 -4.71 -1.17 -8.25
C THR A 70 -5.00 -1.57 -6.81
N ALA A 71 -6.16 -2.19 -6.57
CA ALA A 71 -6.47 -2.81 -5.28
C ALA A 71 -5.47 -3.92 -4.93
N ASN A 72 -4.88 -4.58 -5.92
CA ASN A 72 -3.86 -5.61 -5.70
C ASN A 72 -2.56 -5.01 -5.15
N HIS A 73 -2.13 -3.83 -5.60
CA HIS A 73 -0.97 -3.16 -4.98
C HIS A 73 -1.22 -2.90 -3.50
N VAL A 74 -2.41 -2.42 -3.13
CA VAL A 74 -2.77 -2.18 -1.73
C VAL A 74 -2.68 -3.47 -0.90
N LYS A 75 -3.33 -4.53 -1.37
CA LYS A 75 -3.33 -5.84 -0.71
C LYS A 75 -1.91 -6.39 -0.57
N LEU A 76 -1.13 -6.38 -1.64
CA LEU A 76 0.22 -6.94 -1.66
C LEU A 76 1.19 -6.09 -0.83
N SER A 77 1.07 -4.77 -0.82
CA SER A 77 1.86 -3.90 0.08
C SER A 77 1.57 -4.19 1.55
N ALA A 78 0.30 -4.39 1.91
CA ALA A 78 -0.08 -4.76 3.27
C ALA A 78 0.49 -6.14 3.66
N LEU A 79 0.42 -7.13 2.77
CA LEU A 79 0.99 -8.46 3.00
C LEU A 79 2.52 -8.45 3.09
N ALA A 80 3.18 -7.60 2.29
CA ALA A 80 4.62 -7.42 2.29
C ALA A 80 5.13 -6.60 3.50
N GLY A 81 4.25 -6.08 4.36
CA GLY A 81 4.65 -5.34 5.56
C GLY A 81 5.03 -3.88 5.30
N ALA A 82 4.48 -3.23 4.27
CA ALA A 82 4.59 -1.79 4.14
C ALA A 82 3.83 -1.08 5.28
N ASP A 83 4.44 -0.06 5.88
CA ASP A 83 3.90 0.65 7.04
C ASP A 83 2.79 1.64 6.63
N VAL A 84 2.95 2.27 5.46
CA VAL A 84 2.02 3.26 4.92
C VAL A 84 1.76 3.01 3.43
N ALA A 85 0.58 3.38 2.96
CA ALA A 85 0.22 3.36 1.54
C ALA A 85 -0.34 4.72 1.10
N THR A 86 0.17 5.28 -0.01
CA THR A 86 -0.41 6.45 -0.67
C THR A 86 -0.94 6.09 -2.05
N MET A 87 -2.19 6.46 -2.32
CA MET A 87 -2.88 6.03 -3.53
C MET A 87 -3.92 7.07 -4.01
N PRO A 88 -4.25 7.09 -5.31
CA PRO A 88 -5.27 7.98 -5.84
C PRO A 88 -6.67 7.72 -5.24
N PRO A 89 -7.54 8.74 -5.13
CA PRO A 89 -8.89 8.58 -4.58
C PRO A 89 -9.74 7.50 -5.27
N ALA A 90 -9.53 7.28 -6.56
CA ALA A 90 -10.22 6.24 -7.32
C ALA A 90 -9.89 4.83 -6.81
N VAL A 91 -8.62 4.57 -6.44
CA VAL A 91 -8.20 3.30 -5.86
C VAL A 91 -8.86 3.11 -4.50
N ILE A 92 -8.79 4.12 -3.61
CA ILE A 92 -9.40 4.07 -2.27
C ILE A 92 -10.89 3.73 -2.35
N LYS A 93 -11.64 4.45 -3.19
CA LYS A 93 -13.07 4.21 -3.39
C LYS A 93 -13.36 2.82 -3.99
N GLY A 94 -12.42 2.26 -4.74
CA GLY A 94 -12.52 0.90 -5.27
C GLY A 94 -12.35 -0.18 -4.20
N LEU A 95 -11.57 0.06 -3.14
CA LEU A 95 -11.28 -0.94 -2.11
C LEU A 95 -12.52 -1.41 -1.34
N VAL A 96 -13.52 -0.54 -1.18
CA VAL A 96 -14.75 -0.85 -0.45
C VAL A 96 -15.82 -1.54 -1.31
N LYS A 97 -15.56 -1.73 -2.61
CA LYS A 97 -16.52 -2.32 -3.55
C LYS A 97 -16.20 -3.79 -3.80
N HIS A 98 -17.21 -4.64 -3.73
CA HIS A 98 -17.10 -6.04 -4.12
C HIS A 98 -18.44 -6.54 -4.69
N PRO A 99 -18.48 -7.12 -5.91
CA PRO A 99 -19.74 -7.50 -6.56
C PRO A 99 -20.59 -8.49 -5.74
N LEU A 100 -19.96 -9.38 -4.97
CA LEU A 100 -20.69 -10.31 -4.10
C LEU A 100 -21.26 -9.63 -2.85
N THR A 101 -20.68 -8.53 -2.41
CA THR A 101 -21.24 -7.73 -1.31
C THR A 101 -22.52 -7.06 -1.76
N ASP A 102 -22.50 -6.42 -2.93
CA ASP A 102 -23.67 -5.76 -3.52
C ASP A 102 -24.79 -6.78 -3.76
N LYS A 103 -24.48 -7.89 -4.42
CA LYS A 103 -25.44 -8.98 -4.67
C LYS A 103 -25.99 -9.60 -3.38
N GLY A 104 -25.15 -9.76 -2.37
CA GLY A 104 -25.55 -10.25 -1.06
C GLY A 104 -26.54 -9.31 -0.38
N LEU A 105 -26.24 -8.00 -0.40
CA LEU A 105 -27.13 -6.98 0.16
C LEU A 105 -28.48 -6.94 -0.57
N GLU A 106 -28.48 -6.97 -1.90
CA GLU A 106 -29.72 -7.05 -2.70
C GLU A 106 -30.57 -8.27 -2.31
N THR A 107 -29.92 -9.43 -2.14
CA THR A 107 -30.60 -10.66 -1.74
C THR A 107 -31.21 -10.55 -0.35
N PHE A 108 -30.45 -10.02 0.62
CA PHE A 108 -30.94 -9.83 1.99
C PHE A 108 -32.12 -8.86 2.07
N LEU A 109 -32.08 -7.76 1.32
CA LEU A 109 -33.19 -6.80 1.27
C LEU A 109 -34.44 -7.42 0.66
N ALA A 110 -34.31 -8.18 -0.42
CA ALA A 110 -35.44 -8.85 -1.08
C ALA A 110 -36.09 -9.91 -0.18
N ASP A 111 -35.30 -10.66 0.59
CA ASP A 111 -35.84 -11.68 1.49
C ASP A 111 -36.47 -11.07 2.75
N ALA A 112 -35.92 -9.97 3.26
CA ALA A 112 -36.53 -9.22 4.36
C ALA A 112 -37.90 -8.65 3.96
N GLU A 113 -38.02 -8.09 2.76
CA GLU A 113 -39.29 -7.60 2.21
C GLU A 113 -40.34 -8.72 2.12
N LYS A 114 -39.97 -9.89 1.56
CA LYS A 114 -40.86 -11.07 1.49
C LYS A 114 -41.31 -11.56 2.86
N ALA A 115 -40.45 -11.46 3.87
CA ALA A 115 -40.74 -11.87 5.24
C ALA A 115 -41.52 -10.81 6.04
N GLY A 116 -41.81 -9.64 5.46
CA GLY A 116 -42.46 -8.53 6.17
C GLY A 116 -41.58 -7.87 7.24
N ILE A 117 -40.27 -8.07 7.16
CA ILE A 117 -39.29 -7.48 8.09
C ILE A 117 -38.95 -6.07 7.58
N LYS A 118 -39.14 -5.05 8.43
CA LYS A 118 -38.67 -3.69 8.13
C LYS A 118 -37.17 -3.58 8.43
N VAL A 119 -36.40 -3.20 7.42
CA VAL A 119 -34.96 -2.95 7.47
C VAL A 119 -34.70 -1.45 7.41
#